data_AF-A0A7K0WQV0-F1
#
_entry.id   AF-A0A7K0WQV0-F1
#
_cell.length_a   1.000
_cell.length_b   1.000
_cell.length_c   1.000
_cell.angle_alpha   90.00
_cell.angle_beta   90.00
_cell.angle_gamma   90.00
#
_symmetry.space_group_name_H-M   'P 1'
#
loop_
_entity.id
_entity.type
_entity.pdbx_description
1 polymer ?
#
loop_
_entity_poly.entity_id
_entity_poly.type
_entity_poly.pdbx_seq_one_letter_code
_entity_poly.pdbx_strand_id
1 'polypeptide(L)'
;LPEPVGEELPALGFTPGENTFVSPPQDRSGISVKVSPTSDRLQLLEPFAAWDGADYLDLPILLKAQGKCTTDHISMAGPWLKYRGHLENISGNLFLGAINAFTGVAGQGKDQLDGTTKSFPDIAKHYHEAGQRWVAVGDENWGEGSSREHAAMEPRFRGATAIIVRSFARIHEANLKKQGVLALTFAEPEIYDVIGEDDRISILGLADLEPGKPVECMLTKPDGTSITFLGNQTMSPEHIDWFRAGSALNIIRARTA
;
A
#
# COMPACT_ATOMS: atom_id res chain seq x y z
N LEU A 1 -18.20 -41.66 22.60
CA LEU A 1 -16.80 -42.05 22.33
C LEU A 1 -15.94 -41.46 23.43
N PRO A 2 -14.97 -42.21 23.99
CA PRO A 2 -14.02 -41.63 24.95
C PRO A 2 -13.17 -40.55 24.27
N GLU A 3 -12.72 -39.56 25.05
CA GLU A 3 -11.82 -38.52 24.56
C GLU A 3 -10.45 -39.12 24.17
N PRO A 4 -9.84 -38.65 23.07
CA PRO A 4 -8.51 -39.10 22.70
C PRO A 4 -7.49 -38.63 23.76
N VAL A 5 -6.66 -39.57 24.22
CA VAL A 5 -5.56 -39.32 25.17
C VAL A 5 -4.23 -39.48 24.43
N GLY A 6 -3.30 -38.55 24.62
CA GLY A 6 -1.97 -38.56 24.02
C GLY A 6 -0.89 -38.02 24.96
N GLU A 7 0.38 -38.20 24.61
CA GLU A 7 1.52 -37.63 25.33
C GLU A 7 1.62 -36.12 25.06
N GLU A 8 1.67 -35.29 26.11
CA GLU A 8 1.80 -33.82 25.98
C GLU A 8 3.16 -33.41 25.40
N LEU A 9 4.23 -34.10 25.83
CA LEU A 9 5.59 -33.95 25.32
C LEU A 9 6.25 -35.32 25.24
N PRO A 10 7.19 -35.54 24.29
CA PRO A 10 7.94 -36.80 24.23
C PRO A 10 8.73 -37.03 25.51
N ALA A 11 8.52 -38.16 26.19
CA ALA A 11 9.17 -38.47 27.47
C ALA A 11 10.72 -38.51 27.40
N LEU A 12 11.28 -38.72 26.21
CA LEU A 12 12.73 -38.77 25.96
C LEU A 12 13.30 -37.44 25.42
N GLY A 13 12.48 -36.39 25.34
CA GLY A 13 12.83 -35.13 24.68
C GLY A 13 12.66 -35.17 23.15
N PHE A 14 12.89 -34.03 22.51
CA PHE A 14 12.79 -33.91 21.05
C PHE A 14 14.06 -34.41 20.36
N THR A 15 13.90 -35.22 19.30
CA THR A 15 15.02 -35.57 18.41
C THR A 15 15.51 -34.30 17.69
N PRO A 16 16.83 -34.00 17.68
CA PRO A 16 17.35 -32.76 17.11
C PRO A 16 17.21 -32.67 15.58
N GLY A 17 16.98 -33.79 14.90
CA GLY A 17 16.79 -33.82 13.44
C GLY A 17 18.05 -33.43 12.66
N GLU A 18 17.85 -32.96 11.43
CA GLU A 18 18.94 -32.44 10.59
C GLU A 18 19.30 -31.00 10.98
N ASN A 19 20.59 -30.69 11.02
CA ASN A 19 21.04 -29.33 11.29
C ASN A 19 20.81 -28.43 10.07
N THR A 20 19.74 -27.64 10.11
CA THR A 20 19.34 -26.69 9.06
C THR A 20 19.81 -25.26 9.32
N PHE A 21 20.48 -25.02 10.45
CA PHE A 21 20.94 -23.69 10.83
C PHE A 21 22.36 -23.41 10.33
N VAL A 22 22.54 -22.24 9.73
CA VAL A 22 23.84 -21.75 9.28
C VAL A 22 24.18 -20.48 10.08
N SER A 23 25.17 -20.59 10.97
CA SER A 23 25.68 -19.44 11.72
C SER A 23 26.37 -18.42 10.79
N PRO A 24 26.26 -17.11 11.06
CA PRO A 24 27.08 -16.14 10.34
C PRO A 24 28.56 -16.36 10.70
N PRO A 25 29.49 -16.17 9.74
CA PRO A 25 30.92 -16.31 10.03
C PRO A 25 31.40 -15.20 10.99
N GLN A 26 32.47 -15.52 11.74
CA GLN A 26 33.09 -14.59 12.68
C GLN A 26 33.75 -13.39 11.97
N ASP A 27 34.48 -13.64 10.88
CA ASP A 27 34.99 -12.58 10.00
C ASP A 27 34.05 -12.39 8.81
N ARG A 28 33.67 -11.13 8.58
CA ARG A 28 32.74 -10.72 7.51
C ARG A 28 33.38 -9.75 6.52
N SER A 29 34.64 -9.37 6.72
CA SER A 29 35.34 -8.34 5.94
C SER A 29 35.43 -8.67 4.44
N GLY A 30 35.50 -9.95 4.10
CA GLY A 30 35.52 -10.44 2.71
C GLY A 30 34.16 -10.76 2.09
N ILE A 31 33.04 -10.57 2.80
CA ILE A 31 31.71 -10.94 2.28
C ILE A 31 31.16 -9.84 1.40
N SER A 32 30.76 -10.21 0.18
CA SER A 32 30.08 -9.32 -0.77
C SER A 32 28.70 -9.88 -1.11
N VAL A 33 27.67 -9.06 -0.89
CA VAL A 33 26.30 -9.36 -1.34
C VAL A 33 26.08 -8.61 -2.65
N LYS A 34 25.80 -9.35 -3.73
CA LYS A 34 25.59 -8.79 -5.06
C LYS A 34 24.20 -9.16 -5.57
N VAL A 35 23.52 -8.18 -6.15
CA VAL A 35 22.25 -8.39 -6.86
C VAL A 35 22.52 -8.20 -8.35
N SER A 36 22.16 -9.17 -9.18
CA SER A 36 22.32 -9.04 -10.62
C SER A 36 21.37 -7.94 -11.14
N PRO A 37 21.84 -6.99 -11.98
CA PRO A 37 20.97 -5.98 -12.60
C PRO A 37 19.88 -6.57 -13.49
N THR A 38 20.04 -7.81 -13.94
CA THR A 38 19.11 -8.54 -14.81
C THR A 38 18.35 -9.64 -14.07
N SER A 39 18.42 -9.70 -12.74
CA SER A 39 17.67 -10.69 -11.97
C SER A 39 16.17 -10.42 -12.11
N ASP A 40 15.41 -11.48 -12.37
CA ASP A 40 13.94 -11.45 -12.31
C ASP A 40 13.40 -11.69 -10.90
N ARG A 41 14.27 -11.98 -9.92
CA ARG A 41 13.92 -12.33 -8.53
C ARG A 41 14.25 -11.24 -7.51
N LEU A 42 15.34 -10.52 -7.72
CA LEU A 42 15.88 -9.52 -6.81
C LEU A 42 16.13 -8.21 -7.55
N GLN A 43 15.65 -7.10 -7.00
CA GLN A 43 15.84 -5.74 -7.53
C GLN A 43 16.34 -4.87 -6.37
N LEU A 44 17.37 -4.06 -6.62
CA LEU A 44 17.74 -3.02 -5.67
C LEU A 44 16.63 -1.97 -5.63
N LEU A 45 16.24 -1.53 -4.44
CA LEU A 45 15.23 -0.50 -4.29
C LEU A 45 15.81 0.87 -4.65
N GLU A 46 15.11 1.56 -5.54
CA GLU A 46 15.35 2.98 -5.76
C GLU A 46 14.60 3.81 -4.71
N PRO A 47 15.21 4.88 -4.17
CA PRO A 47 14.54 5.77 -3.23
C PRO A 47 13.29 6.39 -3.86
N PHE A 48 12.17 6.36 -3.14
CA PHE A 48 10.98 7.08 -3.58
C PHE A 48 11.22 8.60 -3.55
N ALA A 49 10.62 9.32 -4.51
CA ALA A 49 10.71 10.77 -4.57
C ALA A 49 10.12 11.42 -3.32
N ALA A 50 10.77 12.48 -2.83
CA ALA A 50 10.26 13.32 -1.75
C ALA A 50 8.98 14.04 -2.18
N TRP A 51 8.20 14.47 -1.20
CA TRP A 51 7.05 15.33 -1.46
C TRP A 51 7.53 16.70 -1.97
N ASP A 52 6.82 17.24 -2.95
CA ASP A 52 7.18 18.47 -3.67
C ASP A 52 6.72 19.75 -2.94
N GLY A 53 6.02 19.60 -1.81
CA GLY A 53 5.49 20.72 -1.03
C GLY A 53 4.11 21.21 -1.49
N ALA A 54 3.54 20.60 -2.53
CA ALA A 54 2.25 21.00 -3.09
C ALA A 54 1.11 20.09 -2.65
N ASP A 55 -0.10 20.62 -2.71
CA ASP A 55 -1.33 19.83 -2.59
C ASP A 55 -1.47 18.88 -3.78
N TYR A 56 -2.18 17.76 -3.57
CA TYR A 56 -2.51 16.86 -4.66
C TYR A 56 -3.86 17.25 -5.23
N LEU A 57 -3.91 17.63 -6.51
CA LEU A 57 -5.11 18.14 -7.14
C LEU A 57 -5.64 17.16 -8.19
N ASP A 58 -6.97 17.09 -8.29
CA ASP A 58 -7.70 16.43 -9.37
C ASP A 58 -7.26 14.99 -9.66
N LEU A 59 -7.02 14.20 -8.61
CA LEU A 59 -6.49 12.84 -8.76
C LEU A 59 -7.58 11.87 -9.24
N PRO A 60 -7.29 10.99 -10.23
CA PRO A 60 -8.10 9.82 -10.50
C PRO A 60 -8.23 8.92 -9.29
N ILE A 61 -9.40 8.30 -9.19
CA ILE A 61 -9.64 7.17 -8.29
C ILE A 61 -9.27 5.91 -9.06
N LEU A 62 -8.16 5.26 -8.69
CA LEU A 62 -7.72 4.01 -9.32
C LEU A 62 -8.75 2.89 -9.08
N LEU A 63 -9.23 2.79 -7.85
CA LEU A 63 -10.32 1.89 -7.48
C LEU A 63 -11.12 2.40 -6.29
N LYS A 64 -12.37 1.95 -6.22
CA LYS A 64 -13.18 1.94 -5.00
C LYS A 64 -13.46 0.47 -4.66
N ALA A 65 -12.88 -0.06 -3.59
CA ALA A 65 -13.12 -1.45 -3.20
C ALA A 65 -14.44 -1.58 -2.43
N GLN A 66 -15.21 -2.61 -2.73
CA GLN A 66 -16.43 -2.99 -2.00
C GLN A 66 -16.12 -4.00 -0.91
N GLY A 67 -16.54 -3.69 0.32
CA GLY A 67 -16.39 -4.60 1.45
C GLY A 67 -14.93 -4.95 1.75
N LYS A 68 -14.70 -6.22 2.12
CA LYS A 68 -13.42 -6.67 2.65
C LYS A 68 -12.29 -6.61 1.62
N CYS A 69 -11.30 -5.78 1.87
CA CYS A 69 -10.06 -5.68 1.09
C CYS A 69 -8.83 -6.01 1.97
N THR A 70 -8.47 -7.29 2.05
CA THR A 70 -7.29 -7.77 2.81
C THR A 70 -5.97 -7.51 2.06
N THR A 71 -4.84 -7.69 2.73
CA THR A 71 -3.54 -7.62 2.06
C THR A 71 -3.36 -8.64 0.94
N ASP A 72 -4.10 -9.75 0.91
CA ASP A 72 -4.09 -10.70 -0.24
C ASP A 72 -4.86 -10.15 -1.43
N HIS A 73 -5.90 -9.34 -1.22
CA HIS A 73 -6.57 -8.65 -2.31
C HIS A 73 -5.71 -7.54 -2.91
N ILE A 74 -4.88 -6.89 -2.08
CA ILE A 74 -3.95 -5.83 -2.49
C ILE A 74 -2.70 -6.39 -3.16
N SER A 75 -2.04 -7.37 -2.55
CA SER A 75 -0.80 -7.98 -3.03
C SER A 75 -0.82 -9.48 -2.75
N MET A 76 -1.18 -10.27 -3.76
CA MET A 76 -1.41 -11.71 -3.61
C MET A 76 -0.13 -12.47 -3.23
N ALA A 77 -0.29 -13.55 -2.45
CA ALA A 77 0.79 -14.50 -2.18
C ALA A 77 0.92 -15.56 -3.31
N GLY A 78 1.06 -16.84 -2.94
CA GLY A 78 1.13 -17.96 -3.87
C GLY A 78 2.24 -17.79 -4.92
N PRO A 79 1.92 -17.81 -6.23
CA PRO A 79 2.94 -17.73 -7.28
C PRO A 79 3.74 -16.43 -7.26
N TRP A 80 3.22 -15.35 -6.65
CA TRP A 80 3.89 -14.05 -6.55
C TRP A 80 5.00 -14.01 -5.51
N LEU A 81 5.05 -15.00 -4.59
CA LEU A 81 6.12 -15.09 -3.59
C LEU A 81 7.51 -15.16 -4.24
N LYS A 82 7.61 -15.64 -5.48
CA LYS A 82 8.88 -15.63 -6.22
C LYS A 82 9.40 -14.20 -6.45
N TYR A 83 8.54 -13.20 -6.60
CA TYR A 83 8.93 -11.81 -6.88
C TYR A 83 9.01 -10.93 -5.62
N ARG A 84 8.96 -11.49 -4.41
CA ARG A 84 9.06 -10.73 -3.15
C ARG A 84 10.29 -9.83 -3.03
N GLY A 85 11.38 -10.15 -3.71
CA GLY A 85 12.58 -9.32 -3.75
C GLY A 85 12.67 -8.38 -4.96
N HIS A 86 11.66 -8.33 -5.82
CA HIS A 86 11.64 -7.53 -7.05
C HIS A 86 10.35 -6.69 -7.12
N LEU A 87 10.43 -5.43 -6.70
CA LEU A 87 9.27 -4.58 -6.48
C LEU A 87 8.42 -4.35 -7.75
N GLU A 88 9.06 -4.13 -8.89
CA GLU A 88 8.34 -3.91 -10.13
C GLU A 88 7.54 -5.15 -10.57
N ASN A 89 8.16 -6.33 -10.52
CA ASN A 89 7.52 -7.59 -10.91
C ASN A 89 6.38 -7.95 -9.96
N ILE A 90 6.53 -7.79 -8.65
CA ILE A 90 5.43 -8.08 -7.71
C ILE A 90 4.28 -7.09 -7.85
N SER A 91 4.56 -5.83 -8.20
CA SER A 91 3.53 -4.81 -8.50
C SER A 91 2.63 -5.17 -9.69
N GLY A 92 2.95 -6.22 -10.45
CA GLY A 92 2.05 -6.81 -11.44
C GLY A 92 0.82 -7.51 -10.84
N ASN A 93 0.72 -7.58 -9.51
CA ASN A 93 -0.43 -8.16 -8.81
C ASN A 93 -1.29 -7.14 -8.03
N LEU A 94 -0.91 -5.86 -8.12
CA LEU A 94 -1.53 -4.77 -7.37
C LEU A 94 -3.06 -4.74 -7.56
N PHE A 95 -3.78 -4.99 -6.47
CA PHE A 95 -5.24 -5.03 -6.38
C PHE A 95 -5.94 -6.10 -7.24
N LEU A 96 -5.26 -7.14 -7.73
CA LEU A 96 -5.90 -8.20 -8.53
C LEU A 96 -7.06 -8.92 -7.82
N GLY A 97 -7.08 -8.92 -6.49
CA GLY A 97 -8.19 -9.49 -5.72
C GLY A 97 -9.25 -8.47 -5.28
N ALA A 98 -9.02 -7.16 -5.42
CA ALA A 98 -9.95 -6.16 -4.91
C ALA A 98 -11.26 -6.16 -5.72
N ILE A 99 -12.40 -6.19 -5.04
CA ILE A 99 -13.72 -6.15 -5.67
C ILE A 99 -14.06 -4.70 -6.01
N ASN A 100 -14.26 -4.40 -7.29
CA ASN A 100 -14.65 -3.08 -7.74
C ASN A 100 -16.10 -2.76 -7.32
N ALA A 101 -16.31 -1.68 -6.58
CA ALA A 101 -17.63 -1.28 -6.09
C ALA A 101 -18.63 -0.86 -7.17
N PHE A 102 -18.18 -0.52 -8.38
CA PHE A 102 -19.05 -0.11 -9.48
C PHE A 102 -19.53 -1.29 -10.32
N THR A 103 -18.69 -2.33 -10.48
CA THR A 103 -18.97 -3.46 -11.37
C THR A 103 -19.19 -4.78 -10.64
N GLY A 104 -18.78 -4.89 -9.38
CA GLY A 104 -18.76 -6.14 -8.60
C GLY A 104 -17.69 -7.13 -9.06
N VAL A 105 -16.83 -6.75 -10.02
CA VAL A 105 -15.79 -7.64 -10.57
C VAL A 105 -14.46 -7.43 -9.86
N ALA A 106 -13.74 -8.51 -9.59
CA ALA A 106 -12.42 -8.47 -8.98
C ALA A 106 -11.33 -8.01 -9.96
N GLY A 107 -10.39 -7.19 -9.48
CA GLY A 107 -9.11 -6.97 -10.14
C GLY A 107 -9.14 -6.07 -11.38
N GLN A 108 -10.27 -5.45 -11.71
CA GLN A 108 -10.40 -4.59 -12.88
C GLN A 108 -11.32 -3.39 -12.64
N GLY A 109 -11.10 -2.33 -13.40
CA GLY A 109 -11.92 -1.12 -13.37
C GLY A 109 -11.71 -0.25 -14.58
N LYS A 110 -12.28 0.95 -14.56
CA LYS A 110 -12.12 1.94 -15.61
C LYS A 110 -10.82 2.71 -15.44
N ASP A 111 -10.01 2.72 -16.48
CA ASP A 111 -8.90 3.66 -16.62
C ASP A 111 -9.48 5.04 -16.95
N GLN A 112 -9.36 6.00 -16.03
CA GLN A 112 -9.94 7.33 -16.22
C GLN A 112 -9.15 8.20 -17.21
N LEU A 113 -7.97 7.78 -17.68
CA LEU A 113 -7.20 8.53 -18.69
C LEU A 113 -7.65 8.23 -20.12
N ASP A 114 -8.10 7.00 -20.41
CA ASP A 114 -8.57 6.61 -21.74
C ASP A 114 -10.01 6.05 -21.79
N GLY A 115 -10.63 5.88 -20.63
CA GLY A 115 -12.02 5.41 -20.48
C GLY A 115 -12.20 3.90 -20.63
N THR A 116 -11.14 3.13 -20.86
CA THR A 116 -11.25 1.68 -21.10
C THR A 116 -11.20 0.87 -19.82
N THR A 117 -11.82 -0.32 -19.81
CA THR A 117 -11.72 -1.24 -18.68
C THR A 117 -10.45 -2.08 -18.79
N LYS A 118 -9.63 -2.08 -17.74
CA LYS A 118 -8.37 -2.84 -17.65
C LYS A 118 -8.20 -3.46 -16.27
N SER A 119 -7.20 -4.33 -16.12
CA SER A 119 -6.80 -4.81 -14.79
C SER A 119 -6.23 -3.65 -13.95
N PHE A 120 -6.44 -3.66 -12.63
CA PHE A 120 -5.89 -2.61 -11.77
C PHE A 120 -4.35 -2.46 -11.86
N PRO A 121 -3.55 -3.54 -11.98
CA PRO A 121 -2.12 -3.41 -12.23
C PRO A 121 -1.81 -2.66 -13.53
N ASP A 122 -2.57 -2.90 -14.60
CA ASP A 122 -2.35 -2.23 -15.89
C ASP A 122 -2.74 -0.75 -15.83
N ILE A 123 -3.84 -0.40 -15.15
CA ILE A 123 -4.23 1.00 -14.93
C ILE A 123 -3.15 1.71 -14.09
N ALA A 124 -2.71 1.09 -12.99
CA ALA A 124 -1.72 1.68 -12.11
C ALA A 124 -0.36 1.86 -12.81
N LYS A 125 0.01 0.93 -13.69
CA LYS A 125 1.18 1.04 -14.56
C LYS A 125 1.01 2.18 -15.58
N HIS A 126 -0.13 2.26 -16.25
CA HIS A 126 -0.41 3.32 -17.23
C HIS A 126 -0.36 4.71 -16.57
N TYR A 127 -0.99 4.88 -15.41
CA TYR A 127 -0.92 6.11 -14.62
C TYR A 127 0.53 6.45 -14.25
N HIS A 128 1.29 5.48 -13.76
CA HIS A 128 2.69 5.67 -13.40
C HIS A 128 3.55 6.13 -14.59
N GLU A 129 3.42 5.48 -15.75
CA GLU A 129 4.15 5.84 -16.97
C GLU A 129 3.75 7.21 -17.52
N ALA A 130 2.49 7.63 -17.31
CA ALA A 130 1.99 8.95 -17.65
C ALA A 130 2.35 10.03 -16.62
N GLY A 131 3.00 9.68 -15.50
CA GLY A 131 3.24 10.60 -14.38
C GLY A 131 1.97 11.01 -13.62
N GLN A 132 0.86 10.30 -13.83
CA GLN A 132 -0.41 10.53 -13.16
C GLN A 132 -0.42 9.89 -11.77
N ARG A 133 -0.51 10.73 -10.75
CA ARG A 133 -0.76 10.31 -9.36
C ARG A 133 -2.23 9.90 -9.19
N TRP A 134 -2.53 9.05 -8.21
CA TRP A 134 -3.90 8.57 -7.97
C TRP A 134 -4.18 8.32 -6.49
N VAL A 135 -5.47 8.10 -6.18
CA VAL A 135 -5.95 7.63 -4.87
C VAL A 135 -6.75 6.33 -5.01
N ALA A 136 -6.83 5.56 -3.93
CA ALA A 136 -7.79 4.46 -3.82
C ALA A 136 -8.78 4.73 -2.69
N VAL A 137 -10.00 4.26 -2.88
CA VAL A 137 -11.08 4.35 -1.90
C VAL A 137 -11.44 2.97 -1.39
N GLY A 138 -11.65 2.84 -0.09
CA GLY A 138 -11.91 1.56 0.56
C GLY A 138 -12.98 1.60 1.63
N ASP A 139 -13.47 0.42 1.96
CA ASP A 139 -14.49 0.22 2.98
C ASP A 139 -13.83 0.07 4.38
N GLU A 140 -14.42 -0.73 5.26
CA GLU A 140 -13.89 -0.99 6.60
C GLU A 140 -12.71 -1.99 6.63
N ASN A 141 -11.87 -1.82 7.65
CA ASN A 141 -10.74 -2.70 7.99
C ASN A 141 -9.80 -3.00 6.80
N TRP A 142 -9.56 -1.98 5.96
CA TRP A 142 -8.73 -2.10 4.77
C TRP A 142 -7.31 -2.56 5.12
N GLY A 143 -6.80 -3.52 4.36
CA GLY A 143 -5.49 -4.12 4.57
C GLY A 143 -5.44 -5.12 5.73
N GLU A 144 -6.58 -5.72 6.10
CA GLU A 144 -6.62 -6.83 7.06
C GLU A 144 -5.69 -7.98 6.65
N GLY A 145 -5.12 -8.67 7.64
CA GLY A 145 -4.46 -9.95 7.43
C GLY A 145 -2.94 -9.86 7.56
N SER A 146 -2.24 -10.31 6.53
CA SER A 146 -0.79 -10.53 6.58
C SER A 146 0.01 -9.23 6.70
N SER A 147 1.15 -9.26 7.38
CA SER A 147 1.97 -8.07 7.65
C SER A 147 2.79 -7.56 6.45
N ARG A 148 2.46 -7.96 5.23
CA ARG A 148 3.29 -7.74 4.03
C ARG A 148 3.39 -6.25 3.71
N GLU A 149 4.60 -5.72 3.75
CA GLU A 149 4.88 -4.33 3.37
C GLU A 149 4.69 -4.07 1.88
N HIS A 150 4.77 -5.12 1.04
CA HIS A 150 4.47 -5.06 -0.40
C HIS A 150 3.11 -4.44 -0.70
N ALA A 151 2.10 -4.71 0.13
CA ALA A 151 0.78 -4.08 0.00
C ALA A 151 0.79 -2.55 0.15
N ALA A 152 1.86 -1.96 0.70
CA ALA A 152 2.07 -0.51 0.73
C ALA A 152 3.14 -0.04 -0.27
N MET A 153 4.18 -0.84 -0.51
CA MET A 153 5.24 -0.51 -1.47
C MET A 153 4.77 -0.52 -2.92
N GLU A 154 3.90 -1.46 -3.30
CA GLU A 154 3.39 -1.56 -4.67
C GLU A 154 2.49 -0.37 -5.05
N PRO A 155 1.50 0.05 -4.23
CA PRO A 155 0.79 1.31 -4.45
C PRO A 155 1.75 2.49 -4.60
N ARG A 156 2.70 2.64 -3.67
CA ARG A 156 3.65 3.76 -3.68
C ARG A 156 4.51 3.78 -4.94
N PHE A 157 5.01 2.62 -5.35
CA PHE A 157 5.78 2.42 -6.57
C PHE A 157 4.97 2.83 -7.79
N ARG A 158 3.68 2.47 -7.85
CA ARG A 158 2.77 2.82 -8.95
C ARG A 158 2.14 4.20 -8.84
N GLY A 159 2.59 5.07 -7.94
CA GLY A 159 2.16 6.48 -7.90
C GLY A 159 0.94 6.78 -7.00
N ALA A 160 0.58 5.88 -6.08
CA ALA A 160 -0.42 6.17 -5.05
C ALA A 160 0.04 7.35 -4.18
N THR A 161 -0.85 8.31 -3.98
CA THR A 161 -0.64 9.44 -3.06
C THR A 161 -1.35 9.22 -1.74
N ALA A 162 -2.57 8.71 -1.79
CA ALA A 162 -3.38 8.42 -0.64
C ALA A 162 -4.27 7.19 -0.84
N ILE A 163 -4.56 6.53 0.28
CA ILE A 163 -5.60 5.53 0.39
C ILE A 163 -6.61 6.10 1.40
N ILE A 164 -7.88 6.22 1.01
CA ILE A 164 -8.93 6.87 1.80
C ILE A 164 -10.03 5.85 2.09
N VAL A 165 -10.25 5.52 3.36
CA VAL A 165 -11.09 4.37 3.72
C VAL A 165 -12.02 4.67 4.89
N ARG A 166 -12.99 3.80 5.19
CA ARG A 166 -13.76 3.93 6.45
C ARG A 166 -12.89 3.59 7.66
N SER A 167 -12.09 2.54 7.57
CA SER A 167 -11.09 2.18 8.60
C SER A 167 -9.96 1.31 8.06
N PHE A 168 -8.80 1.32 8.73
CA PHE A 168 -7.64 0.51 8.38
C PHE A 168 -7.36 -0.61 9.39
N ALA A 169 -6.75 -1.69 8.90
CA ALA A 169 -6.01 -2.59 9.76
C ALA A 169 -4.66 -1.99 10.18
N ARG A 170 -4.34 -2.10 11.47
CA ARG A 170 -3.20 -1.44 12.14
C ARG A 170 -1.85 -1.57 11.42
N ILE A 171 -1.47 -2.78 11.00
CA ILE A 171 -0.14 -3.03 10.40
C ILE A 171 -0.06 -2.41 9.01
N HIS A 172 -1.13 -2.52 8.22
CA HIS A 172 -1.15 -1.96 6.88
C HIS A 172 -1.10 -0.44 6.90
N GLU A 173 -1.85 0.20 7.81
CA GLU A 173 -1.78 1.65 8.02
C GLU A 173 -0.35 2.14 8.32
N ALA A 174 0.36 1.43 9.20
CA ALA A 174 1.75 1.75 9.53
C ALA A 174 2.69 1.56 8.33
N ASN A 175 2.46 0.55 7.50
CA ASN A 175 3.26 0.32 6.30
C ASN A 175 3.03 1.42 5.26
N LEU A 176 1.79 1.90 5.05
CA LEU A 176 1.50 3.03 4.15
C LEU A 176 2.27 4.28 4.56
N LYS A 177 2.23 4.64 5.86
CA LYS A 177 2.99 5.78 6.41
C LYS A 177 4.49 5.63 6.19
N LYS A 178 5.05 4.43 6.40
CA LYS A 178 6.48 4.15 6.15
C LYS A 178 6.88 4.37 4.69
N GLN A 179 5.99 4.10 3.75
CA GLN A 179 6.24 4.31 2.31
C GLN A 179 5.86 5.72 1.84
N GLY A 180 5.47 6.62 2.74
CA GLY A 180 5.09 8.00 2.39
C GLY A 180 3.75 8.11 1.66
N VAL A 181 2.86 7.12 1.79
CA VAL A 181 1.48 7.19 1.30
C VAL A 181 0.58 7.71 2.43
N LEU A 182 -0.29 8.67 2.11
CA LEU A 182 -1.27 9.19 3.07
C LEU A 182 -2.34 8.11 3.36
N ALA A 183 -2.39 7.65 4.60
CA ALA A 183 -3.45 6.76 5.07
C ALA A 183 -4.52 7.61 5.77
N LEU A 184 -5.63 7.86 5.08
CA LEU A 184 -6.72 8.73 5.55
C LEU A 184 -7.97 7.90 5.84
N THR A 185 -8.67 8.20 6.94
CA THR A 185 -10.01 7.67 7.18
C THR A 185 -11.06 8.76 7.02
N PHE A 186 -12.22 8.43 6.45
CA PHE A 186 -13.31 9.40 6.36
C PHE A 186 -13.74 9.86 7.75
N ALA A 187 -13.83 11.18 7.97
CA ALA A 187 -14.46 11.73 9.18
C ALA A 187 -15.95 11.41 9.23
N GLU A 188 -16.59 11.41 8.07
CA GLU A 188 -17.97 11.00 7.83
C GLU A 188 -17.94 9.77 6.90
N PRO A 189 -18.06 8.54 7.43
CA PRO A 189 -17.95 7.32 6.64
C PRO A 189 -18.88 7.27 5.42
N GLU A 190 -20.04 7.93 5.48
CA GLU A 190 -21.05 8.05 4.42
C GLU A 190 -20.52 8.71 3.15
N ILE A 191 -19.42 9.47 3.22
CA ILE A 191 -18.74 10.02 2.04
C ILE A 191 -18.32 8.90 1.08
N TYR A 192 -17.97 7.72 1.60
CA TYR A 192 -17.70 6.55 0.76
C TYR A 192 -18.87 6.27 -0.20
N ASP A 193 -20.12 6.41 0.24
CA ASP A 193 -21.30 6.00 -0.53
C ASP A 193 -21.56 6.93 -1.72
N VAL A 194 -21.21 8.21 -1.60
CA VAL A 194 -21.46 9.21 -2.65
C VAL A 194 -20.35 9.27 -3.70
N ILE A 195 -19.18 8.67 -3.47
CA ILE A 195 -18.06 8.65 -4.44
C ILE A 195 -18.42 7.77 -5.65
N GLY A 196 -18.40 8.37 -6.84
CA GLY A 196 -18.64 7.77 -8.15
C GLY A 196 -17.36 7.35 -8.89
N GLU A 197 -17.53 6.59 -9.98
CA GLU A 197 -16.41 6.00 -10.74
C GLU A 197 -15.56 7.04 -11.47
N ASP A 198 -16.17 8.11 -11.96
CA ASP A 198 -15.54 9.17 -12.74
C ASP A 198 -15.22 10.42 -11.91
N ASP A 199 -15.39 10.34 -10.60
CA ASP A 199 -15.04 11.43 -9.71
C ASP A 199 -13.51 11.58 -9.59
N ARG A 200 -13.09 12.79 -9.19
CA ARG A 200 -11.71 13.14 -8.90
C ARG A 200 -11.59 13.61 -7.46
N ILE A 201 -10.43 13.39 -6.84
CA ILE A 201 -10.19 13.81 -5.45
C ILE A 201 -8.97 14.72 -5.40
N SER A 202 -9.13 15.88 -4.76
CA SER A 202 -8.02 16.73 -4.33
C SER A 202 -7.78 16.57 -2.83
N ILE A 203 -6.52 16.61 -2.41
CA ILE A 203 -6.07 16.55 -1.01
C ILE A 203 -5.31 17.85 -0.74
N LEU A 204 -5.88 18.67 0.15
CA LEU A 204 -5.56 20.08 0.30
C LEU A 204 -4.91 20.36 1.66
N GLY A 205 -4.19 21.48 1.74
CA GLY A 205 -3.58 21.96 2.99
C GLY A 205 -2.45 21.08 3.51
N LEU A 206 -1.73 20.37 2.63
CA LEU A 206 -0.66 19.44 3.02
C LEU A 206 0.57 20.17 3.58
N ALA A 207 0.76 21.45 3.25
CA ALA A 207 1.77 22.32 3.87
C ALA A 207 1.58 22.42 5.40
N ASP A 208 0.32 22.43 5.85
CA ASP A 208 -0.07 22.57 7.25
C ASP A 208 -0.45 21.23 7.88
N LEU A 209 0.10 20.12 7.36
CA LEU A 209 -0.11 18.79 7.90
C LEU A 209 0.52 18.68 9.30
N GLU A 210 -0.32 18.38 10.29
CA GLU A 210 0.05 18.33 11.70
C GLU A 210 -0.62 17.14 12.41
N PRO A 211 -0.04 16.59 13.49
CA PRO A 211 -0.63 15.46 14.22
C PRO A 211 -2.04 15.79 14.73
N GLY A 212 -2.99 14.88 14.50
CA GLY A 212 -4.38 15.01 14.98
C GLY A 212 -5.24 16.03 14.24
N LYS A 213 -4.68 16.81 13.30
CA LYS A 213 -5.44 17.70 12.42
C LYS A 213 -5.98 16.90 11.22
N PRO A 214 -7.30 16.88 10.98
CA PRO A 214 -7.85 16.28 9.76
C PRO A 214 -7.34 16.99 8.50
N VAL A 215 -7.20 16.25 7.41
CA VAL A 215 -6.82 16.75 6.09
C VAL A 215 -8.07 17.09 5.30
N GLU A 216 -8.09 18.26 4.65
CA GLU A 216 -9.21 18.64 3.81
C GLU A 216 -9.11 17.95 2.45
N CYS A 217 -10.21 17.36 2.00
CA CYS A 217 -10.33 16.72 0.71
C CYS A 217 -11.51 17.32 -0.06
N MET A 218 -11.39 17.40 -1.38
CA MET A 218 -12.46 17.85 -2.26
C MET A 218 -12.73 16.78 -3.32
N LEU A 219 -13.95 16.25 -3.31
CA LEU A 219 -14.47 15.37 -4.35
C LEU A 219 -15.09 16.22 -5.46
N THR A 220 -14.61 16.08 -6.69
CA THR A 220 -15.15 16.77 -7.87
C THR A 220 -15.90 15.77 -8.75
N LYS A 221 -17.15 16.07 -9.05
CA LYS A 221 -18.03 15.29 -9.93
C LYS A 221 -17.81 15.65 -11.40
N PRO A 222 -18.18 14.77 -12.34
CA PRO A 222 -18.11 15.07 -13.78
C PRO A 222 -18.94 16.29 -14.23
N ASP A 223 -20.01 16.63 -13.50
CA ASP A 223 -20.84 17.81 -13.77
C ASP A 223 -20.25 19.12 -13.19
N GLY A 224 -19.08 19.05 -12.54
CA GLY A 224 -18.39 20.17 -11.91
C GLY A 224 -18.86 20.49 -10.49
N THR A 225 -19.85 19.78 -9.96
CA THR A 225 -20.21 19.90 -8.54
C THR A 225 -19.11 19.35 -7.65
N SER A 226 -18.95 19.92 -6.45
CA SER A 226 -17.93 19.50 -5.51
C SER A 226 -18.51 19.24 -4.13
N ILE A 227 -17.91 18.27 -3.44
CA ILE A 227 -18.23 17.92 -2.05
C ILE A 227 -16.92 17.96 -1.27
N THR A 228 -16.84 18.84 -0.29
CA THR A 228 -15.70 18.89 0.65
C THR A 228 -15.94 17.90 1.78
N PHE A 229 -14.90 17.16 2.16
CA PHE A 229 -14.94 16.25 3.29
C PHE A 229 -13.59 16.24 4.01
N LEU A 230 -13.58 15.75 5.25
CA LEU A 230 -12.37 15.64 6.05
C LEU A 230 -11.86 14.19 6.08
N GLY A 231 -10.55 14.04 5.86
CA GLY A 231 -9.80 12.80 6.05
C GLY A 231 -9.04 12.85 7.38
N ASN A 232 -9.46 12.05 8.36
CA ASN A 232 -8.73 11.86 9.60
C ASN A 232 -7.42 11.10 9.36
N GLN A 233 -6.42 11.37 10.20
CA GLN A 233 -5.12 10.71 10.16
C GLN A 233 -4.56 10.53 11.57
N THR A 234 -3.68 9.53 11.75
CA THR A 234 -3.02 9.23 13.04
C THR A 234 -1.49 9.29 12.94
N MET A 235 -0.98 10.21 12.13
CA MET A 235 0.45 10.47 11.95
C MET A 235 1.02 11.22 13.16
N SER A 236 2.15 10.74 13.66
CA SER A 236 3.00 11.47 14.61
C SER A 236 3.86 12.48 13.84
N PRO A 237 4.59 13.39 14.53
CA PRO A 237 5.57 14.25 13.86
C PRO A 237 6.57 13.46 12.99
N GLU A 238 7.04 12.33 13.49
CA GLU A 238 7.95 11.45 12.74
C GLU A 238 7.29 10.86 11.48
N HIS A 239 6.03 10.44 11.55
CA HIS A 239 5.30 9.97 10.37
C HIS A 239 5.13 11.06 9.32
N ILE A 240 4.93 12.32 9.73
CA ILE A 240 4.84 13.47 8.83
C ILE A 240 6.19 13.73 8.16
N ASP A 241 7.30 13.60 8.90
CA ASP A 241 8.64 13.70 8.31
C ASP A 241 8.90 12.59 7.28
N TRP A 242 8.41 11.36 7.52
CA TRP A 242 8.49 10.27 6.53
C TRP A 242 7.71 10.60 5.25
N PHE A 243 6.51 11.16 5.38
CA PHE A 243 5.72 11.62 4.24
C PHE A 243 6.47 12.69 3.44
N ARG A 244 6.98 13.73 4.12
CA ARG A 244 7.72 14.83 3.48
C ARG A 244 8.98 14.35 2.77
N ALA A 245 9.73 13.44 3.38
CA ALA A 245 10.91 12.84 2.77
C ALA A 245 10.59 11.81 1.67
N GLY A 246 9.32 11.41 1.50
CA GLY A 246 8.86 10.42 0.54
C GLY A 246 8.87 8.98 1.05
N SER A 247 9.62 8.69 2.11
CA SER A 247 9.56 7.43 2.88
C SER A 247 10.37 7.52 4.19
N ALA A 248 10.14 6.59 5.10
CA ALA A 248 10.97 6.42 6.31
C ALA A 248 12.43 6.09 5.97
N LEU A 249 12.67 5.31 4.91
CA LEU A 249 14.02 4.92 4.50
C LEU A 249 14.85 6.12 4.03
N ASN A 250 14.21 7.11 3.40
CA ASN A 250 14.88 8.34 2.98
C ASN A 250 15.41 9.15 4.18
N ILE A 251 14.64 9.20 5.29
CA ILE A 251 15.10 9.82 6.55
C ILE A 251 16.31 9.08 7.13
N ILE A 252 16.25 7.75 7.19
CA ILE A 252 17.35 6.93 7.73
C ILE A 252 18.62 7.18 6.91
N ARG A 253 18.52 7.15 5.58
CA ARG A 253 19.64 7.42 4.67
C ARG A 253 20.24 8.80 4.92
N ALA A 254 19.42 9.83 5.05
CA ALA A 254 19.88 11.20 5.30
C ALA A 254 20.58 11.38 6.65
N ARG A 255 20.25 10.56 7.67
CA ARG A 255 20.93 10.57 8.98
C ARG A 255 22.27 9.83 9.00
N THR A 256 22.47 8.91 8.05
CA THR A 256 23.69 8.08 7.95
C THR A 256 24.68 8.54 6.90
N ALA A 257 24.28 9.47 6.03
CA ALA A 257 25.13 10.11 5.04
C ALA A 257 25.93 11.25 5.67
#